data_AF-A0A0K8VIL2-F1
#
_entry.id   AF-A0A0K8VIL2-F1
#
_cell.length_a   1.000
_cell.length_b   1.000
_cell.length_c   1.000
_cell.angle_alpha   90.00
_cell.angle_beta   90.00
_cell.angle_gamma   90.00
#
_symmetry.space_group_name_H-M   'P 1'
#
loop_
_entity.id
_entity.type
_entity.pdbx_description
1 polymer ?
#
loop_
_entity_poly.entity_id
_entity_poly.type
_entity_poly.pdbx_seq_one_letter_code
_entity_poly.pdbx_strand_id
1 'polypeptide(L)'
;MSNEDKRIITKLEKNISLLKEEYTKLQQEYAQLERKYNEVALKLEDDTIISGFVSRLVMTVASLYKKNVYSDICIRIGDVDIPAHKFVLQSRSDEWSQEFLNTKNELVWSNFEEDIGIALLRWIYTDIADLENDRIALGLLRAAHCFKLPGLMGLCERALVVSANIRSCVKFYCVAEEVGAMTLLEYCSSLISSHWDDLASQDFEHMSGALLYKMLKSKTKYPLHTAVRLLREDVVFLCLVENDNKIIWTRDILLTAKHFFWTSLRRSSTGASRCNIFF
;
A
#
# COMPACT_ATOMS: atom_id res chain seq x y z
N MET A 1 -26.78 -38.72 23.87
CA MET A 1 -25.74 -37.88 23.23
C MET A 1 -25.12 -38.65 22.09
N SER A 2 -25.17 -38.09 20.88
CA SER A 2 -24.54 -38.68 19.70
C SER A 2 -23.02 -38.70 19.85
N ASN A 3 -22.36 -39.64 19.18
CA ASN A 3 -20.89 -39.70 19.16
C ASN A 3 -20.27 -38.43 18.53
N GLU A 4 -21.03 -37.77 17.66
CA GLU A 4 -20.67 -36.49 17.06
C GLU A 4 -20.73 -35.34 18.07
N ASP A 5 -21.74 -35.30 18.94
CA ASP A 5 -21.85 -34.29 20.00
C ASP A 5 -20.66 -34.36 20.96
N LYS A 6 -20.21 -35.58 21.30
CA LYS A 6 -19.01 -35.79 22.14
C LYS A 6 -17.74 -35.28 21.46
N ARG A 7 -17.65 -35.40 20.14
CA ARG A 7 -16.51 -34.92 19.34
C ARG A 7 -16.48 -33.39 19.22
N ILE A 8 -17.64 -32.76 19.13
CA ILE A 8 -17.78 -31.30 19.12
C ILE A 8 -17.43 -30.73 20.49
N ILE A 9 -17.94 -31.33 21.57
CA ILE A 9 -17.65 -30.91 22.96
C ILE A 9 -16.14 -30.98 23.24
N THR A 10 -15.49 -32.09 22.90
CA THR A 10 -14.03 -32.23 23.09
C THR A 10 -13.21 -31.22 22.27
N LYS A 11 -13.65 -30.87 21.06
CA LYS A 11 -13.00 -29.81 20.25
C LYS A 11 -13.18 -28.41 20.86
N LEU A 12 -14.37 -28.11 21.38
CA LEU A 12 -14.66 -26.85 22.06
C LEU A 12 -13.88 -26.72 23.36
N GLU A 13 -13.78 -27.79 24.15
CA GLU A 13 -12.97 -27.85 25.37
C GLU A 13 -11.49 -27.57 25.07
N LYS A 14 -10.95 -28.16 24.00
CA LYS A 14 -9.58 -27.90 23.54
C LYS A 14 -9.38 -26.43 23.14
N ASN A 15 -10.33 -25.85 22.39
CA ASN A 15 -10.25 -24.45 21.97
C ASN A 15 -10.35 -23.49 23.16
N ILE A 16 -11.22 -23.78 24.14
CA ILE A 16 -11.33 -23.00 25.38
C ILE A 16 -10.03 -23.10 26.19
N SER A 17 -9.40 -24.27 26.24
CA SER A 17 -8.10 -24.46 26.89
C SER A 17 -7.02 -23.62 26.22
N LEU A 18 -6.94 -23.63 24.89
CA LEU A 18 -6.00 -22.82 24.11
C LEU A 18 -6.25 -21.32 24.30
N LEU A 19 -7.52 -20.88 24.28
CA LEU A 19 -7.86 -19.47 24.53
C LEU A 19 -7.46 -19.02 25.94
N LYS A 20 -7.65 -19.89 26.94
CA LYS A 20 -7.21 -19.60 28.32
C LYS A 20 -5.69 -19.47 28.39
N GLU A 21 -4.96 -20.34 27.71
CA GLU A 21 -3.49 -20.27 27.64
C GLU A 21 -3.00 -18.98 26.98
N GLU A 22 -3.54 -18.62 25.81
CA GLU A 22 -3.24 -17.35 25.13
C GLU A 22 -3.62 -16.13 25.99
N TYR A 23 -4.78 -16.17 26.65
CA TYR A 23 -5.19 -15.10 27.57
C TYR A 23 -4.24 -14.96 28.75
N THR A 24 -3.78 -16.07 29.35
CA THR A 24 -2.81 -16.02 30.45
C THR A 24 -1.45 -15.50 29.98
N LYS A 25 -1.01 -15.87 28.78
CA LYS A 25 0.22 -15.35 28.18
C LYS A 25 0.11 -13.84 27.94
N LEU A 26 -1.01 -13.38 27.38
CA LEU A 26 -1.28 -11.97 27.16
C LEU A 26 -1.33 -11.18 28.47
N GLN A 27 -1.95 -11.73 29.52
CA GLN A 27 -1.93 -11.11 30.85
C GLN A 27 -0.52 -11.00 31.44
N GLN A 28 0.33 -12.01 31.22
CA GLN A 28 1.73 -11.97 31.65
C GLN A 28 2.53 -10.94 30.87
N GLU A 29 2.35 -10.86 29.55
CA GLU A 29 3.00 -9.86 28.70
C GLU A 29 2.55 -8.44 29.05
N TYR A 30 1.25 -8.23 29.31
CA TYR A 30 0.71 -6.96 29.78
C TYR A 30 1.33 -6.55 31.13
N ALA A 31 1.38 -7.47 32.10
CA ALA A 31 2.00 -7.21 33.40
C ALA A 31 3.51 -6.92 33.28
N GLN A 32 4.21 -7.57 32.34
CA GLN A 32 5.62 -7.27 32.06
C GLN A 32 5.80 -5.90 31.41
N LEU A 33 4.91 -5.52 30.49
CA LEU A 33 4.93 -4.21 29.84
C LEU A 33 4.62 -3.10 30.84
N GLU A 34 3.61 -3.29 31.69
CA GLU A 34 3.26 -2.38 32.78
C GLU A 34 4.40 -2.25 33.78
N ARG A 35 5.09 -3.35 34.13
CA ARG A 35 6.31 -3.29 34.96
C ARG A 35 7.44 -2.53 34.28
N LYS A 36 7.70 -2.74 32.98
CA LYS A 36 8.71 -2.00 32.23
C LYS A 36 8.38 -0.50 32.15
N TYR A 37 7.11 -0.18 31.93
CA TYR A 37 6.62 1.19 31.92
C TYR A 37 6.77 1.84 33.31
N ASN A 38 6.35 1.14 34.36
CA ASN A 38 6.49 1.60 35.74
C ASN A 38 7.95 1.69 36.18
N GLU A 39 8.84 0.80 35.75
CA GLU A 39 10.27 0.89 36.04
C GLU A 39 10.93 2.10 35.35
N VAL A 40 10.49 2.41 34.13
CA VAL A 40 10.88 3.64 33.42
C VAL A 40 10.28 4.87 34.13
N ALA A 41 9.04 4.80 34.60
CA ALA A 41 8.35 5.87 35.31
C ALA A 41 8.93 6.13 36.72
N LEU A 42 9.29 5.08 37.47
CA LEU A 42 9.92 5.12 38.79
C LEU A 42 11.33 5.74 38.73
N LYS A 43 12.07 5.55 37.63
CA LYS A 43 13.33 6.28 37.36
C LYS A 43 13.12 7.77 37.09
N LEU A 44 11.87 8.20 36.89
CA LEU A 44 11.48 9.56 36.59
C LEU A 44 10.71 10.22 37.73
N GLU A 45 10.43 9.54 38.85
CA GLU A 45 9.55 10.00 39.94
C GLU A 45 10.06 11.26 40.68
N ASP A 46 9.77 12.41 40.09
CA ASP A 46 9.24 13.59 40.77
C ASP A 46 8.26 14.26 39.79
N ASP A 47 7.06 14.64 40.24
CA ASP A 47 5.80 14.93 39.54
C ASP A 47 5.82 16.05 38.44
N THR A 48 6.83 16.03 37.57
CA THR A 48 7.19 17.05 36.57
C THR A 48 7.30 16.45 35.15
N ILE A 49 6.94 15.17 34.96
CA ILE A 49 7.46 14.31 33.87
C ILE A 49 6.72 14.45 32.53
N ILE A 50 5.57 15.14 32.47
CA ILE A 50 5.10 15.67 31.17
C ILE A 50 6.12 16.71 30.64
N SER A 51 6.99 17.24 31.52
CA SER A 51 8.16 18.08 31.21
C SER A 51 9.50 17.32 31.34
N GLY A 52 9.58 16.04 30.98
CA GLY A 52 10.88 15.42 30.72
C GLY A 52 11.64 16.17 29.61
N PHE A 53 12.98 16.14 29.60
CA PHE A 53 13.79 16.71 28.51
C PHE A 53 13.33 16.20 27.13
N VAL A 54 13.05 14.89 27.02
CA VAL A 54 12.58 14.27 25.77
C VAL A 54 11.20 14.80 25.35
N SER A 55 10.23 14.88 26.26
CA SER A 55 8.90 15.44 25.98
C SER A 55 8.99 16.89 25.49
N ARG A 56 9.76 17.73 26.19
CA ARG A 56 10.01 19.11 25.76
C ARG A 56 10.68 19.17 24.39
N LEU A 57 11.64 18.30 24.12
CA LEU A 57 12.31 18.24 22.82
C LEU A 57 11.32 17.89 21.71
N VAL A 58 10.48 16.86 21.89
CA VAL A 58 9.44 16.47 20.93
C VAL A 58 8.44 17.60 20.69
N MET A 59 7.93 18.22 21.76
CA MET A 59 7.01 19.35 21.65
C MET A 59 7.65 20.57 20.98
N THR A 60 8.93 20.83 21.27
CA THR A 60 9.70 21.89 20.62
C THR A 60 9.83 21.60 19.13
N VAL A 61 10.28 20.41 18.75
CA VAL A 61 10.40 19.98 17.35
C VAL A 61 9.05 20.12 16.63
N ALA A 62 7.96 19.61 17.20
CA ALA A 62 6.63 19.75 16.60
C ALA A 62 6.22 21.22 16.41
N SER A 63 6.55 22.11 17.35
CA SER A 63 6.26 23.56 17.27
C SER A 63 7.05 24.30 16.18
N LEU A 64 8.17 23.73 15.71
CA LEU A 64 8.99 24.29 14.64
C LEU A 64 8.40 24.08 13.24
N TYR A 65 7.34 23.29 13.11
CA TYR A 65 6.67 23.08 11.83
C TYR A 65 6.24 24.42 11.20
N LYS A 66 6.73 24.69 9.98
CA LYS A 66 6.51 25.94 9.22
C LYS A 66 7.03 27.22 9.93
N LYS A 67 7.97 27.10 10.86
CA LYS A 67 8.61 28.25 11.52
C LYS A 67 10.00 28.50 10.95
N ASN A 68 10.37 29.78 10.82
CA ASN A 68 11.71 30.21 10.41
C ASN A 68 12.74 30.12 11.56
N VAL A 69 12.29 29.89 12.79
CA VAL A 69 13.18 29.86 13.95
C VAL A 69 14.04 28.60 13.85
N TYR A 70 15.36 28.76 13.78
CA TYR A 70 16.35 27.68 13.56
C TYR A 70 16.27 26.98 12.19
N SER A 71 15.46 27.47 11.25
CA SER A 71 15.38 26.86 9.92
C SER A 71 16.69 27.04 9.16
N ASP A 72 17.21 25.95 8.61
CA ASP A 72 18.51 25.88 7.91
C ASP A 72 18.36 25.27 6.50
N ILE A 73 17.12 24.98 6.08
CA ILE A 73 16.78 24.50 4.74
C ILE A 73 15.35 24.91 4.36
N CYS A 74 15.10 25.10 3.07
CA CYS A 74 13.76 25.29 2.51
C CYS A 74 13.28 24.03 1.79
N ILE A 75 12.01 23.68 1.91
CA ILE A 75 11.38 22.62 1.13
C ILE A 75 10.38 23.26 0.18
N ARG A 76 10.64 23.14 -1.13
CA ARG A 76 9.73 23.56 -2.18
C ARG A 76 8.79 22.43 -2.55
N ILE A 77 7.49 22.69 -2.41
CA ILE A 77 6.40 21.77 -2.74
C ILE A 77 5.45 22.51 -3.69
N GLY A 78 5.47 22.14 -4.98
CA GLY A 78 4.77 22.92 -6.00
C GLY A 78 5.29 24.36 -6.04
N ASP A 79 4.39 25.33 -5.88
CA ASP A 79 4.70 26.76 -5.84
C ASP A 79 4.93 27.30 -4.41
N VAL A 80 4.90 26.42 -3.40
CA VAL A 80 5.03 26.80 -1.98
C VAL A 80 6.40 26.45 -1.45
N ASP A 81 7.09 27.45 -0.91
CA ASP A 81 8.36 27.31 -0.21
C ASP A 81 8.10 27.28 1.31
N ILE A 82 8.50 26.19 1.98
CA ILE A 82 8.26 25.97 3.41
C ILE A 82 9.60 25.89 4.17
N PRO A 83 9.83 26.70 5.21
CA PRO A 83 11.03 26.58 6.04
C PRO A 83 11.03 25.26 6.81
N ALA A 84 12.19 24.62 6.87
CA ALA A 84 12.40 23.34 7.54
C ALA A 84 13.77 23.25 8.21
N HIS A 85 14.05 22.10 8.81
CA HIS A 85 15.18 21.86 9.71
C HIS A 85 15.88 20.56 9.31
N LYS A 86 17.17 20.63 8.95
CA LYS A 86 17.97 19.50 8.50
C LYS A 86 18.02 18.40 9.55
N PHE A 87 18.17 18.75 10.83
CA PHE A 87 18.25 17.76 11.91
C PHE A 87 16.93 16.97 12.07
N VAL A 88 15.78 17.60 11.83
CA VAL A 88 14.47 16.93 11.90
C VAL A 88 14.34 15.93 10.74
N LEU A 89 14.71 16.34 9.53
CA LEU A 89 14.74 15.44 8.38
C LEU A 89 15.68 14.25 8.65
N GLN A 90 16.93 14.51 9.01
CA GLN A 90 17.91 13.47 9.29
C GLN A 90 17.44 12.48 10.37
N SER A 91 16.67 12.94 11.37
CA SER A 91 16.13 12.06 12.42
C SER A 91 15.08 11.04 11.92
N ARG A 92 14.50 11.27 10.73
CA ARG A 92 13.42 10.44 10.16
C ARG A 92 13.89 9.44 9.12
N SER A 93 14.97 9.72 8.40
CA SER A 93 15.47 8.86 7.33
C SER A 93 16.97 9.01 7.11
N ASP A 94 17.63 7.87 6.89
CA ASP A 94 19.03 7.81 6.49
C ASP A 94 19.29 8.42 5.10
N GLU A 95 18.26 8.52 4.25
CA GLU A 95 18.35 9.21 2.95
C GLU A 95 18.66 10.71 3.11
N TRP A 96 18.34 11.27 4.28
CA TRP A 96 18.62 12.65 4.65
C TRP A 96 19.90 12.76 5.48
N SER A 97 20.96 12.09 5.04
CA SER A 97 22.27 12.11 5.69
C SER A 97 22.88 13.53 5.75
N GLN A 98 23.80 13.75 6.70
CA GLN A 98 24.50 15.04 6.83
C GLN A 98 25.24 15.42 5.55
N GLU A 99 25.90 14.47 4.89
CA GLU A 99 26.63 14.72 3.64
C GLU A 99 25.70 15.24 2.55
N PHE A 100 24.50 14.66 2.45
CA PHE A 100 23.50 15.08 1.48
C PHE A 100 22.93 16.46 1.82
N LEU A 101 22.51 16.69 3.07
CA LEU A 101 21.83 17.93 3.47
C LEU A 101 22.77 19.13 3.66
N ASN A 102 24.04 18.92 4.05
CA ASN A 102 24.97 20.04 4.31
C ASN A 102 25.24 20.89 3.07
N THR A 103 25.19 20.29 1.88
CA THR A 103 25.42 20.98 0.60
C THR A 103 24.16 21.64 0.03
N LYS A 104 23.00 21.46 0.68
CA LYS A 104 21.69 21.90 0.19
C LYS A 104 21.13 23.01 1.08
N ASN A 105 20.68 24.09 0.45
CA ASN A 105 19.86 25.13 1.09
C ASN A 105 18.37 24.94 0.78
N GLU A 106 18.07 24.10 -0.22
CA GLU A 106 16.73 23.84 -0.70
C GLU A 106 16.56 22.37 -1.11
N LEU A 107 15.40 21.79 -0.81
CA LEU A 107 14.93 20.50 -1.32
C LEU A 107 13.66 20.72 -2.14
N VAL A 108 13.61 20.18 -3.35
CA VAL A 108 12.44 20.28 -4.22
C VAL A 108 11.71 18.93 -4.24
N TRP A 109 10.45 18.91 -3.84
CA TRP A 109 9.59 17.72 -3.83
C TRP A 109 8.62 17.74 -5.02
N SER A 110 9.16 17.67 -6.23
CA SER A 110 8.39 17.70 -7.49
C SER A 110 7.55 16.44 -7.75
N ASN A 111 7.82 15.37 -7.02
CA ASN A 111 7.27 14.04 -7.32
C ASN A 111 5.90 13.82 -6.65
N PHE A 112 5.45 14.78 -5.84
CA PHE A 112 4.25 14.68 -5.04
C PHE A 112 3.35 15.88 -5.29
N GLU A 113 2.04 15.66 -5.19
CA GLU A 113 1.07 16.75 -5.16
C GLU A 113 1.25 17.57 -3.87
N GLU A 114 0.85 18.84 -3.92
CA GLU A 114 1.11 19.80 -2.84
C GLU A 114 0.52 19.36 -1.49
N ASP A 115 -0.70 18.83 -1.51
CA ASP A 115 -1.39 18.31 -0.33
C ASP A 115 -0.66 17.12 0.30
N ILE A 116 -0.15 16.19 -0.52
CA ILE A 116 0.64 15.04 -0.06
C ILE A 116 1.97 15.49 0.52
N GLY A 117 2.66 16.41 -0.14
CA GLY A 117 3.93 16.96 0.35
C GLY A 117 3.77 17.70 1.69
N ILE A 118 2.72 18.51 1.83
CA ILE A 118 2.40 19.19 3.09
C ILE A 118 2.05 18.18 4.19
N ALA A 119 1.26 17.15 3.87
CA ALA A 119 0.89 16.11 4.82
C ALA A 119 2.12 15.31 5.29
N LEU A 120 3.04 15.00 4.37
CA LEU A 120 4.32 14.34 4.68
C LEU A 120 5.15 15.21 5.63
N LEU A 121 5.32 16.49 5.29
CA LEU A 121 6.12 17.41 6.10
C LEU A 121 5.50 17.59 7.49
N ARG A 122 4.17 17.67 7.59
CA ARG A 122 3.49 17.67 8.89
C ARG A 122 3.82 16.42 9.69
N TRP A 123 3.70 15.23 9.09
CA TRP A 123 4.01 13.97 9.78
C TRP A 123 5.47 13.90 10.26
N ILE A 124 6.42 14.38 9.46
CA ILE A 124 7.85 14.46 9.84
C ILE A 124 8.04 15.22 11.17
N TYR A 125 7.25 16.27 11.41
CA TYR A 125 7.38 17.10 12.61
C TYR A 125 6.51 16.63 13.77
N THR A 126 5.30 16.14 13.49
CA THR A 126 4.29 15.87 14.53
C THR A 126 4.05 14.40 14.79
N ASP A 127 4.56 13.51 13.92
CA ASP A 127 4.27 12.08 13.90
C ASP A 127 2.78 11.72 13.68
N ILE A 128 1.97 12.71 13.27
CA ILE A 128 0.54 12.56 13.01
C ILE A 128 0.28 12.63 11.51
N ALA A 129 -0.27 11.56 10.94
CA ALA A 129 -0.71 11.48 9.56
C ALA A 129 -2.24 11.43 9.50
N ASP A 130 -2.82 12.21 8.59
CA ASP A 130 -4.25 12.15 8.28
C ASP A 130 -4.44 11.18 7.12
N LEU A 131 -5.04 10.02 7.42
CA LEU A 131 -5.15 8.88 6.52
C LEU A 131 -6.61 8.53 6.22
N GLU A 132 -7.56 9.42 6.51
CA GLU A 132 -8.98 9.19 6.21
C GLU A 132 -9.27 9.21 4.71
N ASN A 133 -8.49 9.99 3.95
CA ASN A 133 -8.62 10.08 2.51
C ASN A 133 -7.65 9.12 1.81
N ASP A 134 -8.18 8.10 1.14
CA ASP A 134 -7.43 7.09 0.41
C ASP A 134 -6.42 7.67 -0.61
N ARG A 135 -6.74 8.80 -1.27
CA ARG A 135 -5.81 9.46 -2.20
C ARG A 135 -4.56 9.95 -1.47
N ILE A 136 -4.76 10.62 -0.33
CA ILE A 136 -3.67 11.14 0.50
C ILE A 136 -2.89 9.98 1.10
N ALA A 137 -3.56 8.94 1.61
CA ALA A 137 -2.91 7.77 2.17
C ALA A 137 -2.04 7.01 1.14
N LEU A 138 -2.52 6.81 -0.10
CA LEU A 138 -1.72 6.24 -1.18
C LEU A 138 -0.54 7.14 -1.57
N GLY A 139 -0.76 8.46 -1.59
CA GLY A 139 0.29 9.45 -1.84
C GLY A 139 1.39 9.41 -0.80
N LEU A 140 1.01 9.38 0.48
CA LEU A 140 1.93 9.25 1.60
C LEU A 140 2.63 7.90 1.61
N LEU A 141 1.97 6.81 1.21
CA LEU A 141 2.60 5.50 1.06
C LEU A 141 3.75 5.54 0.03
N ARG A 142 3.53 6.17 -1.14
CA ARG A 142 4.58 6.37 -2.15
C ARG A 142 5.70 7.27 -1.64
N ALA A 143 5.35 8.37 -0.97
CA ALA A 143 6.34 9.27 -0.40
C ALA A 143 7.19 8.58 0.69
N ALA A 144 6.56 7.77 1.53
CA ALA A 144 7.22 6.98 2.55
C ALA A 144 8.20 5.98 1.93
N HIS A 145 7.82 5.32 0.84
CA HIS A 145 8.73 4.46 0.09
C HIS A 145 9.90 5.26 -0.52
N CYS A 146 9.64 6.36 -1.23
CA CYS A 146 10.67 7.19 -1.85
C CYS A 146 11.71 7.72 -0.85
N PHE A 147 11.28 8.13 0.34
CA PHE A 147 12.17 8.65 1.39
C PHE A 147 12.56 7.59 2.43
N LYS A 148 12.25 6.32 2.21
CA LYS A 148 12.55 5.19 3.11
C LYS A 148 12.12 5.44 4.55
N LEU A 149 10.83 5.74 4.74
CA LEU A 149 10.18 6.04 6.02
C LEU A 149 9.32 4.84 6.47
N PRO A 150 9.90 3.77 7.04
CA PRO A 150 9.18 2.53 7.35
C PRO A 150 8.02 2.73 8.35
N GLY A 151 8.17 3.67 9.30
CA GLY A 151 7.11 4.01 10.26
C GLY A 151 5.85 4.56 9.58
N LEU A 152 6.01 5.50 8.63
CA LEU A 152 4.90 6.04 7.85
C LEU A 152 4.33 5.01 6.87
N MET A 153 5.19 4.21 6.25
CA MET A 153 4.79 3.15 5.32
C MET A 153 3.82 2.17 6.01
N GLY A 154 4.20 1.67 7.19
CA GLY A 154 3.35 0.77 7.98
C GLY A 154 2.04 1.42 8.46
N LEU A 155 2.04 2.72 8.77
CA LEU A 155 0.80 3.46 9.11
C LEU A 155 -0.15 3.53 7.92
N CYS A 156 0.37 3.89 6.74
CA CYS A 156 -0.42 3.98 5.50
C CYS A 156 -0.98 2.61 5.09
N GLU A 157 -0.17 1.54 5.17
CA GLU A 157 -0.62 0.17 4.90
C GLU A 157 -1.81 -0.23 5.75
N ARG A 158 -1.73 -0.04 7.07
CA ARG A 158 -2.83 -0.40 7.98
C ARG A 158 -4.11 0.39 7.69
N ALA A 159 -3.98 1.70 7.45
CA ALA A 159 -5.14 2.53 7.13
C ALA A 159 -5.82 2.09 5.83
N LEU A 160 -5.04 1.83 4.78
CA LEU A 160 -5.54 1.39 3.47
C LEU A 160 -6.15 -0.01 3.51
N VAL A 161 -5.63 -0.92 4.33
CA VAL A 161 -6.27 -2.24 4.54
C VAL A 161 -7.67 -2.07 5.14
N VAL A 162 -7.85 -1.13 6.07
CA VAL A 162 -9.15 -0.87 6.72
C VAL A 162 -10.15 -0.23 5.75
N SER A 163 -9.70 0.66 4.84
CA SER A 163 -10.59 1.35 3.89
C SER A 163 -10.83 0.60 2.58
N ALA A 164 -10.01 -0.42 2.27
CA ALA A 164 -10.09 -1.19 1.03
C ALA A 164 -11.45 -1.85 0.81
N ASN A 165 -11.98 -1.71 -0.41
CA ASN A 165 -13.24 -2.31 -0.85
C ASN A 165 -13.13 -2.70 -2.34
N ILE A 166 -14.18 -3.32 -2.90
CA ILE A 166 -14.17 -3.85 -4.28
C ILE A 166 -13.81 -2.78 -5.32
N ARG A 167 -14.20 -1.51 -5.10
CA ARG A 167 -13.93 -0.41 -6.05
C ARG A 167 -12.51 0.14 -5.93
N SER A 168 -11.86 0.00 -4.77
CA SER A 168 -10.52 0.55 -4.52
C SER A 168 -9.41 -0.49 -4.55
N CYS A 169 -9.73 -1.78 -4.39
CA CYS A 169 -8.76 -2.84 -4.18
C CYS A 169 -7.76 -3.00 -5.33
N VAL A 170 -8.18 -2.84 -6.59
CA VAL A 170 -7.28 -2.94 -7.74
C VAL A 170 -6.30 -1.78 -7.76
N LYS A 171 -6.76 -0.55 -7.48
CA LYS A 171 -5.89 0.63 -7.38
C LYS A 171 -4.89 0.49 -6.24
N PHE A 172 -5.35 0.02 -5.08
CA PHE A 172 -4.48 -0.19 -3.92
C PHE A 172 -3.45 -1.28 -4.19
N TYR A 173 -3.86 -2.37 -4.84
CA TYR A 173 -2.96 -3.44 -5.26
C TYR A 173 -1.83 -2.92 -6.16
N CYS A 174 -2.14 -2.07 -7.14
CA CYS A 174 -1.12 -1.47 -8.01
C CYS A 174 -0.08 -0.67 -7.22
N VAL A 175 -0.53 0.20 -6.32
CA VAL A 175 0.39 1.01 -5.50
C VAL A 175 1.17 0.14 -4.52
N ALA A 176 0.52 -0.86 -3.93
CA ALA A 176 1.18 -1.76 -3.00
C ALA A 176 2.28 -2.59 -3.67
N GLU A 177 2.08 -2.99 -4.93
CA GLU A 177 3.10 -3.70 -5.71
C GLU A 177 4.26 -2.77 -6.09
N GLU A 178 3.94 -1.54 -6.51
CA GLU A 178 4.91 -0.50 -6.86
C GLU A 178 5.87 -0.18 -5.70
N VAL A 179 5.34 -0.08 -4.48
CA VAL A 179 6.11 0.33 -3.28
C VAL A 179 6.56 -0.83 -2.40
N GLY A 180 6.23 -2.07 -2.74
CA GLY A 180 6.56 -3.26 -1.95
C GLY A 180 5.81 -3.37 -0.60
N ALA A 181 4.63 -2.78 -0.50
CA ALA A 181 3.78 -2.83 0.69
C ALA A 181 3.05 -4.18 0.81
N MET A 182 3.74 -5.20 1.33
CA MET A 182 3.30 -6.59 1.29
C MET A 182 1.96 -6.85 1.98
N THR A 183 1.69 -6.21 3.13
CA THR A 183 0.45 -6.43 3.88
C THR A 183 -0.76 -5.98 3.07
N LEU A 184 -0.68 -4.79 2.48
CA LEU A 184 -1.73 -4.24 1.63
C LEU A 184 -1.85 -5.05 0.33
N LEU A 185 -0.72 -5.42 -0.27
CA LEU A 185 -0.68 -6.22 -1.49
C LEU A 185 -1.41 -7.55 -1.32
N GLU A 186 -1.11 -8.29 -0.25
CA GLU A 186 -1.73 -9.58 0.06
C GLU A 186 -3.24 -9.44 0.35
N TYR A 187 -3.63 -8.43 1.13
CA TYR A 187 -5.03 -8.16 1.42
C TYR A 187 -5.82 -7.86 0.14
N CYS A 188 -5.36 -6.92 -0.68
CA CYS A 188 -6.00 -6.59 -1.94
C CYS A 188 -6.00 -7.78 -2.91
N SER A 189 -4.92 -8.57 -2.94
CA SER A 189 -4.82 -9.81 -3.72
C SER A 189 -5.88 -10.84 -3.33
N SER A 190 -6.19 -10.96 -2.04
CA SER A 190 -7.27 -11.83 -1.55
C SER A 190 -8.63 -11.27 -1.96
N LEU A 191 -8.86 -9.98 -1.75
CA LEU A 191 -10.13 -9.32 -2.06
C LEU A 191 -10.48 -9.41 -3.55
N ILE A 192 -9.49 -9.19 -4.43
CA ILE A 192 -9.62 -9.34 -5.88
C ILE A 192 -9.96 -10.79 -6.27
N SER A 193 -9.32 -11.79 -5.67
CA SER A 193 -9.64 -13.20 -5.96
C SER A 193 -11.08 -13.54 -5.55
N SER A 194 -11.52 -13.06 -4.39
CA SER A 194 -12.84 -13.38 -3.84
C SER A 194 -13.98 -12.72 -4.61
N HIS A 195 -13.73 -11.56 -5.22
CA HIS A 195 -14.70 -10.77 -5.98
C HIS A 195 -14.35 -10.68 -7.46
N TRP A 196 -13.67 -11.69 -8.02
CA TRP A 196 -13.15 -11.64 -9.39
C TRP A 196 -14.23 -11.36 -10.43
N ASP A 197 -15.41 -11.96 -10.26
CA ASP A 197 -16.53 -11.83 -11.21
C ASP A 197 -17.30 -10.50 -11.04
N ASP A 198 -17.08 -9.77 -9.95
CA ASP A 198 -17.67 -8.45 -9.69
C ASP A 198 -16.84 -7.32 -10.34
N LEU A 199 -15.61 -7.61 -10.77
CA LEU A 199 -14.68 -6.63 -11.35
C LEU A 199 -14.89 -6.46 -12.85
N ALA A 200 -14.93 -5.21 -13.30
CA ALA A 200 -15.08 -4.81 -14.68
C ALA A 200 -13.74 -4.37 -15.29
N SER A 201 -13.70 -4.23 -16.63
CA SER A 201 -12.53 -3.71 -17.35
C SER A 201 -12.01 -2.37 -16.82
N GLN A 202 -12.91 -1.51 -16.33
CA GLN A 202 -12.59 -0.17 -15.82
C GLN A 202 -11.74 -0.24 -14.55
N ASP A 203 -11.95 -1.23 -13.69
CA ASP A 203 -11.20 -1.37 -12.44
C ASP A 203 -9.70 -1.63 -12.69
N PHE A 204 -9.37 -2.20 -13.85
CA PHE A 204 -8.01 -2.51 -14.26
C PHE A 204 -7.36 -1.43 -15.14
N GLU A 205 -8.05 -0.33 -15.45
CA GLU A 205 -7.58 0.68 -16.43
C GLU A 205 -6.19 1.23 -16.08
N HIS A 206 -5.95 1.50 -14.80
CA HIS A 206 -4.68 2.05 -14.31
C HIS A 206 -3.58 1.00 -14.08
N MET A 207 -3.90 -0.29 -14.21
CA MET A 207 -2.93 -1.37 -14.01
C MET A 207 -2.08 -1.56 -15.26
N SER A 208 -0.75 -1.62 -15.10
CA SER A 208 0.15 -1.89 -16.22
C SER A 208 -0.10 -3.28 -16.81
N GLY A 209 0.12 -3.44 -18.12
CA GLY A 209 -0.09 -4.73 -18.79
C GLY A 209 0.75 -5.86 -18.20
N ALA A 210 1.99 -5.57 -17.80
CA ALA A 210 2.87 -6.55 -17.15
C ALA A 210 2.34 -7.00 -15.79
N LEU A 211 1.86 -6.07 -14.95
CA LEU A 211 1.30 -6.41 -13.65
C LEU A 211 -0.03 -7.17 -13.79
N LEU A 212 -0.90 -6.73 -14.70
CA LEU A 212 -2.16 -7.42 -14.97
C LEU A 212 -1.91 -8.83 -15.51
N TYR A 213 -0.94 -9.00 -16.41
CA TYR A 213 -0.53 -10.31 -16.90
C TYR A 213 -0.06 -11.24 -15.78
N LYS A 214 0.85 -10.77 -14.91
CA LYS A 214 1.32 -11.50 -13.71
C LYS A 214 0.16 -11.90 -12.81
N MET A 215 -0.77 -10.98 -12.56
CA MET A 215 -1.95 -11.23 -11.74
C MET A 215 -2.85 -12.31 -12.39
N LEU A 216 -3.20 -12.18 -13.67
CA LEU A 216 -4.03 -13.15 -14.37
C LEU A 216 -3.42 -14.55 -14.37
N LYS A 217 -2.11 -14.66 -14.59
CA LYS A 217 -1.39 -15.94 -14.55
C LYS A 217 -1.44 -16.60 -13.17
N SER A 218 -1.41 -15.81 -12.11
CA SER A 218 -1.48 -16.31 -10.73
C SER A 218 -2.90 -16.65 -10.25
N LYS A 219 -3.93 -15.98 -10.79
CA LYS A 219 -5.30 -16.04 -10.25
C LYS A 219 -6.31 -16.74 -11.14
N THR A 220 -6.02 -16.92 -12.43
CA THR A 220 -6.99 -17.46 -13.40
C THR A 220 -6.46 -18.70 -14.09
N LYS A 221 -7.35 -19.64 -14.39
CA LYS A 221 -7.00 -20.86 -15.13
C LYS A 221 -6.67 -20.57 -16.61
N TYR A 222 -7.30 -19.54 -17.18
CA TYR A 222 -7.19 -19.19 -18.60
C TYR A 222 -6.86 -17.70 -18.78
N PRO A 223 -5.59 -17.28 -18.57
CA PRO A 223 -5.19 -15.87 -18.61
C PRO A 223 -5.50 -15.16 -19.93
N LEU A 224 -5.39 -15.86 -21.07
CA LEU A 224 -5.71 -15.31 -22.39
C LEU A 224 -7.21 -14.99 -22.52
N HIS A 225 -8.09 -15.94 -22.19
CA HIS A 225 -9.54 -15.73 -22.22
C HIS A 225 -9.96 -14.56 -21.33
N THR A 226 -9.35 -14.45 -20.15
CA THR A 226 -9.64 -13.35 -19.23
C THR A 226 -9.12 -12.01 -19.76
N ALA A 227 -7.92 -11.96 -20.35
CA ALA A 227 -7.40 -10.75 -20.98
C ALA A 227 -8.29 -10.25 -22.14
N VAL A 228 -8.82 -11.17 -22.95
CA VAL A 228 -9.79 -10.87 -24.01
C VAL A 228 -11.09 -10.32 -23.42
N ARG A 229 -11.62 -10.95 -22.36
CA ARG A 229 -12.84 -10.49 -21.68
C ARG A 229 -12.69 -9.10 -21.08
N LEU A 230 -11.50 -8.78 -20.56
CA LEU A 230 -11.17 -7.46 -20.02
C LEU A 230 -10.91 -6.42 -21.12
N LEU A 231 -10.85 -6.81 -22.39
CA LEU A 231 -10.55 -5.93 -23.53
C LEU A 231 -9.16 -5.25 -23.40
N ARG A 232 -8.20 -5.95 -22.80
CA ARG A 232 -6.82 -5.46 -22.58
C ARG A 232 -5.86 -6.03 -23.62
N GLU A 233 -5.74 -5.33 -24.75
CA GLU A 233 -4.94 -5.76 -25.90
C GLU A 233 -3.45 -5.92 -25.58
N ASP A 234 -2.90 -5.06 -24.73
CA ASP A 234 -1.52 -5.12 -24.24
C ASP A 234 -1.24 -6.43 -23.49
N VAL A 235 -2.20 -6.89 -22.69
CA VAL A 235 -2.10 -8.16 -21.94
C VAL A 235 -2.34 -9.36 -22.85
N VAL A 236 -3.25 -9.27 -23.83
CA VAL A 236 -3.44 -10.31 -24.84
C VAL A 236 -2.15 -10.53 -25.62
N PHE A 237 -1.45 -9.46 -25.99
CA PHE A 237 -0.16 -9.55 -26.66
C PHE A 237 0.89 -10.26 -25.79
N LEU A 238 1.00 -9.91 -24.50
CA LEU A 238 1.90 -10.58 -23.56
C LEU A 238 1.59 -12.09 -23.42
N CYS A 239 0.30 -12.45 -23.34
CA CYS A 239 -0.14 -13.84 -23.31
C CYS A 239 0.30 -14.62 -24.56
N LEU A 240 0.21 -14.01 -25.74
CA LEU A 240 0.58 -14.65 -27.01
C LEU A 240 2.09 -14.84 -27.14
N VAL A 241 2.87 -13.78 -26.87
CA VAL A 241 4.34 -13.81 -26.97
C VAL A 241 4.94 -14.88 -26.05
N GLU A 242 4.48 -15.01 -24.80
CA GLU A 242 4.99 -16.06 -23.90
C GLU A 242 4.68 -17.48 -24.41
N ASN A 243 3.60 -17.64 -25.18
CA ASN A 243 3.17 -18.92 -25.73
C ASN A 243 3.57 -19.12 -27.20
N ASP A 244 4.38 -18.25 -27.80
CA ASP A 244 4.82 -18.35 -29.21
C ASP A 244 5.47 -19.71 -29.51
N ASN A 245 6.20 -20.28 -28.55
CA ASN A 245 6.83 -21.60 -28.70
C ASN A 245 5.83 -22.77 -28.70
N LYS A 246 4.62 -22.57 -28.18
CA LYS A 246 3.51 -23.55 -28.17
C LYS A 246 2.54 -23.33 -29.33
N ILE A 247 2.53 -22.14 -29.92
CA ILE A 247 1.70 -21.77 -31.06
C ILE A 247 2.54 -21.96 -32.32
N ILE A 248 2.79 -23.22 -32.68
CA ILE A 248 3.27 -23.59 -34.02
C ILE A 248 2.06 -23.55 -34.97
N TRP A 249 1.49 -22.36 -35.17
CA TRP A 249 0.56 -22.09 -36.25
C TRP A 249 0.99 -20.76 -36.85
N THR A 250 1.86 -20.90 -37.85
CA THR A 250 2.27 -19.94 -38.89
C THR A 250 2.14 -18.45 -38.52
N ARG A 251 3.28 -17.76 -38.51
CA ARG A 251 3.40 -16.28 -38.45
C ARG A 251 2.31 -15.53 -39.26
N ASP A 252 1.82 -16.12 -40.35
CA ASP A 252 0.75 -15.59 -41.20
C ASP A 252 -0.64 -15.59 -40.54
N ILE A 253 -0.99 -16.57 -39.69
CA ILE A 253 -2.27 -16.59 -38.97
C ILE A 253 -2.23 -15.62 -37.78
N LEU A 254 -1.09 -15.39 -37.13
CA LEU A 254 -0.97 -14.36 -36.09
C LEU A 254 -1.13 -12.94 -36.66
N LEU A 255 -0.64 -12.69 -37.87
CA LEU A 255 -0.89 -11.44 -38.61
C LEU A 255 -2.36 -11.33 -39.03
N THR A 256 -2.96 -12.42 -39.51
CA THR A 256 -4.37 -12.45 -39.90
C THR A 256 -5.31 -12.36 -38.70
N ALA A 257 -5.00 -13.01 -37.58
CA ALA A 257 -5.74 -12.97 -36.32
C ALA A 257 -5.55 -11.62 -35.63
N LYS A 258 -4.36 -11.00 -35.68
CA LYS A 258 -4.21 -9.58 -35.34
C LYS A 258 -5.14 -8.74 -36.20
N HIS A 259 -5.13 -8.89 -37.51
CA HIS A 259 -5.98 -8.08 -38.40
C HIS A 259 -7.49 -8.34 -38.20
N PHE A 260 -7.90 -9.58 -37.91
CA PHE A 260 -9.30 -9.98 -37.74
C PHE A 260 -9.84 -9.66 -36.33
N PHE A 261 -9.03 -9.87 -35.30
CA PHE A 261 -9.36 -9.50 -33.92
C PHE A 261 -9.48 -7.98 -33.78
N TRP A 262 -8.54 -7.23 -34.39
CA TRP A 262 -8.59 -5.76 -34.42
C TRP A 262 -9.76 -5.19 -35.24
N THR A 263 -10.17 -5.85 -36.33
CA THR A 263 -11.35 -5.41 -37.11
C THR A 263 -12.67 -5.79 -36.46
N SER A 264 -12.73 -6.87 -35.68
CA SER A 264 -13.93 -7.29 -34.96
C SER A 264 -14.18 -6.48 -33.67
N LEU A 265 -13.12 -6.13 -32.91
CA LEU A 265 -13.25 -5.24 -31.74
C LEU A 265 -13.61 -3.80 -32.13
N ARG A 266 -13.13 -3.30 -33.28
CA ARG A 266 -13.55 -1.98 -33.79
C ARG A 266 -15.01 -1.92 -34.21
N ARG A 267 -15.63 -3.05 -34.54
CA ARG A 267 -17.06 -3.12 -34.91
C ARG A 267 -17.98 -3.16 -33.69
N SER A 268 -17.51 -3.60 -32.52
CA SER A 268 -18.32 -3.63 -31.30
C SER A 268 -18.39 -2.28 -30.56
N SER A 269 -17.46 -1.36 -30.82
CA SER A 269 -17.53 0.03 -30.31
C SER A 269 -18.45 0.93 -31.13
N THR A 270 -18.92 0.48 -32.30
CA THR A 270 -19.95 1.15 -33.13
C THR A 270 -21.18 0.25 -33.27
N GLY A 271 -21.91 0.05 -32.17
CA GLY A 271 -23.29 -0.46 -32.21
C GLY A 271 -23.46 -1.97 -32.45
N ALA A 272 -23.95 -2.64 -31.41
CA ALA A 272 -24.74 -3.87 -31.41
C ALA A 272 -24.25 -5.06 -32.26
N SER A 273 -23.64 -6.05 -31.60
CA SER A 273 -24.07 -7.47 -31.68
C SER A 273 -23.28 -8.34 -30.70
N ARG A 274 -23.98 -9.15 -29.92
CA ARG A 274 -23.42 -10.19 -29.05
C ARG A 274 -22.69 -11.24 -29.91
N CYS A 275 -21.36 -11.30 -29.83
CA CYS A 275 -20.62 -12.47 -30.32
C CYS A 275 -20.39 -13.44 -29.16
N ASN A 276 -21.22 -14.49 -29.11
CA ASN A 276 -20.88 -15.75 -28.44
C ASN A 276 -19.70 -16.37 -29.20
N ILE A 277 -18.53 -16.42 -28.58
CA ILE A 277 -17.46 -17.32 -29.01
C ILE A 277 -17.19 -18.26 -27.84
N PHE A 278 -17.86 -19.42 -27.90
CA PHE A 278 -17.45 -20.62 -27.18
C PHE A 278 -16.23 -21.18 -27.93
N PHE A 279 -15.08 -21.25 -27.24
CA PHE A 279 -14.07 -22.30 -27.36
C PHE A 279 -13.26 -22.36 -26.06
#